data_AF-A0ABD6EV95-F1
#
_entry.id   AF-A0ABD6EV95-F1
#
_cell.length_a   1.000
_cell.length_b   1.000
_cell.length_c   1.000
_cell.angle_alpha   90.00
_cell.angle_beta   90.00
_cell.angle_gamma   90.00
#
_symmetry.space_group_name_H-M   'P 1'
#
loop_
_entity.id
_entity.type
_entity.pdbx_description
1 polymer ?
#
loop_
_entity_poly.entity_id
_entity_poly.type
_entity_poly.pdbx_seq_one_letter_code
_entity_poly.pdbx_strand_id
1 'polypeptide(L)'
;MVTVDILCEVDRESCDAHPCLTGGICRETVDDFTCNCPMGYGGKRCETYISECASSPCENGAQCIDRIGLFECVCRPGFTGIRCHINDDDCQPGLCLNGGTCLDGVNSYKCRCTSGFTGSNCQNSIDVEHFNRTDITEAELCLRHKWTKKSGNGICDSVCNYYICGYDGGDSSAGTNPFEKCQSSSYCAHVFRDGKCDPAFNNEECLFDGFDYDKSEERCSMKEFGVKNYNNGRCDEQCNVVGCGWDGDDCVVKKNNNLLSGEVIMILLISPAEFL
;
A
#
# COMPACT_ATOMS: atom_id res chain seq x y z
N MET A 1 75.81 48.14 20.66
CA MET A 1 75.14 46.87 21.03
C MET A 1 73.67 47.06 20.76
N VAL A 2 73.17 46.44 19.70
CA VAL A 2 71.74 46.20 19.51
C VAL A 2 71.64 44.71 19.22
N THR A 3 71.28 43.95 20.24
CA THR A 3 70.89 42.54 20.10
C THR A 3 69.48 42.55 19.57
N VAL A 4 69.32 42.21 18.30
CA VAL A 4 68.01 41.84 17.76
C VAL A 4 67.76 40.42 18.26
N ASP A 5 66.91 40.30 19.27
CA ASP A 5 66.27 39.03 19.63
C ASP A 5 65.46 38.56 18.42
N ILE A 6 66.03 37.63 17.65
CA ILE A 6 65.24 36.79 16.76
C ILE A 6 64.62 35.74 17.67
N LEU A 7 63.46 36.07 18.24
CA LEU A 7 62.49 35.04 18.56
C LEU A 7 62.17 34.37 17.21
N CYS A 8 62.51 33.10 17.04
CA CYS A 8 61.99 32.31 15.93
C CYS A 8 60.46 32.36 16.04
N GLU A 9 59.80 33.19 15.23
CA GLU A 9 58.42 32.93 14.88
C GLU A 9 58.45 31.59 14.14
N VAL A 10 58.10 30.51 14.83
CA VAL A 10 57.86 29.23 14.19
C VAL A 10 56.70 29.48 13.24
N ASP A 11 57.01 29.51 11.96
CA ASP A 11 56.03 29.81 10.93
C ASP A 11 54.92 28.77 11.03
N ARG A 12 53.75 29.19 11.54
CA ARG A 12 52.65 28.31 11.95
C ARG A 12 51.95 27.68 10.73
N GLU A 13 52.44 28.01 9.55
CA GLU A 13 51.91 27.70 8.23
C GLU A 13 52.89 26.82 7.41
N SER A 14 53.84 26.15 8.07
CA SER A 14 54.74 25.15 7.46
C SER A 14 54.46 23.72 7.96
N CYS A 15 54.80 22.73 7.15
CA CYS A 15 54.70 21.31 7.48
C CYS A 15 55.55 20.89 8.68
N ASP A 16 56.62 21.62 9.02
CA ASP A 16 57.44 21.36 10.21
C ASP A 16 56.64 21.51 11.52
N ALA A 17 55.59 22.33 11.51
CA ALA A 17 54.65 22.48 12.63
C ALA A 17 53.63 21.34 12.75
N HIS A 18 53.71 20.33 11.87
CA HIS A 18 52.77 19.21 11.76
C HIS A 18 51.29 19.68 11.73
N PRO A 19 50.91 20.57 10.79
CA PRO A 19 49.60 21.20 10.80
C PRO A 19 48.45 20.25 10.45
N CYS A 20 48.70 19.19 9.66
CA CYS A 20 47.69 18.22 9.26
C CYS A 20 47.31 17.27 10.42
N LEU A 21 46.02 17.20 10.71
CA LEU A 21 45.45 16.34 11.74
C LEU A 21 45.06 14.96 11.18
N THR A 22 44.76 14.03 12.10
CA THR A 22 44.18 12.72 11.78
C THR A 22 44.97 11.91 10.75
N GLY A 23 46.31 12.08 10.72
CA GLY A 23 47.19 11.36 9.80
C GLY A 23 47.20 11.90 8.35
N GLY A 24 46.72 13.13 8.12
CA GLY A 24 46.86 13.80 6.83
C GLY A 24 48.31 14.03 6.42
N ILE A 25 48.58 13.92 5.13
CA ILE A 25 49.93 14.10 4.57
C ILE A 25 50.12 15.57 4.19
N CYS A 26 51.07 16.25 4.84
CA CYS A 26 51.36 17.65 4.60
C CYS A 26 52.24 17.85 3.34
N ARG A 27 51.96 18.90 2.58
CA ARG A 27 52.81 19.39 1.48
C ARG A 27 53.00 20.89 1.58
N GLU A 28 54.26 21.32 1.48
CA GLU A 28 54.66 22.73 1.41
C GLU A 28 54.18 23.36 0.08
N THR A 29 53.74 24.61 0.15
CA THR A 29 53.48 25.46 -1.02
C THR A 29 54.26 26.77 -0.89
N VAL A 30 54.16 27.68 -1.87
CA VAL A 30 55.04 28.86 -1.96
C VAL A 30 54.86 29.80 -0.75
N ASP A 31 53.67 29.87 -0.14
CA ASP A 31 53.35 30.76 0.99
C ASP A 31 52.37 30.12 2.02
N ASP A 32 52.14 28.80 1.99
CA ASP A 32 51.17 28.09 2.86
C ASP A 32 51.45 26.57 2.84
N PHE A 33 50.62 25.77 3.51
CA PHE A 33 50.62 24.31 3.43
C PHE A 33 49.32 23.77 2.80
N THR A 34 49.38 22.55 2.27
CA THR A 34 48.19 21.77 1.88
C THR A 34 48.22 20.40 2.54
N CYS A 35 47.10 20.00 3.14
CA CYS A 35 46.92 18.66 3.69
C CYS A 35 46.18 17.77 2.70
N ASN A 36 46.78 16.63 2.35
CA ASN A 36 46.06 15.55 1.70
C ASN A 36 45.38 14.69 2.77
N CYS A 37 44.06 14.82 2.88
CA CYS A 37 43.30 14.18 3.95
C CYS A 37 43.04 12.70 3.68
N PRO A 38 43.09 11.86 4.72
CA PRO A 38 42.63 10.48 4.61
C PRO A 38 41.13 10.43 4.31
N MET A 39 40.68 9.30 3.77
CA MET A 39 39.27 9.06 3.47
C MET A 39 38.40 9.27 4.73
N GLY A 40 37.25 9.94 4.59
CA GLY A 40 36.35 10.29 5.71
C GLY A 40 36.70 11.60 6.43
N TYR A 41 37.73 12.32 5.99
CA TYR A 41 38.14 13.60 6.60
C TYR A 41 38.31 14.71 5.55
N GLY A 42 38.04 15.94 5.96
CA GLY A 42 38.16 17.16 5.15
C GLY A 42 38.51 18.38 6.00
N GLY A 43 38.51 19.56 5.36
CA GLY A 43 39.00 20.81 5.96
C GLY A 43 40.47 21.08 5.64
N LYS A 44 40.95 22.31 5.87
CA LYS A 44 42.31 22.75 5.51
C LYS A 44 43.37 21.88 6.20
N ARG A 45 43.06 21.36 7.38
CA ARG A 45 43.94 20.57 8.25
C ARG A 45 43.43 19.15 8.47
N CYS A 46 42.44 18.67 7.70
CA CYS A 46 41.79 17.36 7.92
C CYS A 46 41.11 17.24 9.30
N GLU A 47 40.64 18.37 9.82
CA GLU A 47 39.99 18.51 11.13
C GLU A 47 38.50 18.16 11.11
N THR A 48 37.89 18.14 9.92
CA THR A 48 36.46 17.90 9.76
C THR A 48 36.22 16.44 9.43
N TYR A 49 35.38 15.78 10.22
CA TYR A 49 34.86 14.47 9.85
C TYR A 49 33.75 14.61 8.81
N ILE A 50 33.84 13.85 7.73
CA ILE A 50 32.83 13.80 6.68
C ILE A 50 31.87 12.67 7.04
N SER A 51 30.58 12.97 7.15
CA SER A 51 29.55 11.92 7.26
C SER A 51 29.08 11.52 5.87
N GLU A 52 29.38 10.31 5.47
CA GLU A 52 28.92 9.70 4.22
C GLU A 52 27.40 9.51 4.22
N CYS A 53 26.78 9.35 5.40
CA CYS A 53 25.33 9.29 5.54
C CYS A 53 24.60 10.62 5.32
N ALA A 54 25.28 11.76 5.34
CA ALA A 54 24.65 13.08 5.14
C ALA A 54 23.99 13.24 3.77
N SER A 55 24.43 12.45 2.78
CA SER A 55 23.86 12.42 1.43
C SER A 55 22.64 11.50 1.28
N SER A 56 22.20 10.85 2.37
CA SER A 56 21.16 9.82 2.38
C SER A 56 21.39 8.74 1.30
N PRO A 57 22.54 8.04 1.34
CA PRO A 57 22.91 7.12 0.27
C PRO A 57 22.13 5.80 0.28
N CYS A 58 21.39 5.49 1.34
CA CYS A 58 20.60 4.26 1.47
C CYS A 58 19.18 4.45 0.95
N GLU A 59 18.70 3.48 0.17
CA GLU A 59 17.40 3.50 -0.50
C GLU A 59 16.38 2.61 0.25
N ASN A 60 15.11 2.62 -0.19
CA ASN A 60 14.04 1.75 0.32
C ASN A 60 13.85 1.77 1.85
N GLY A 61 14.11 2.93 2.47
CA GLY A 61 13.97 3.14 3.91
C GLY A 61 15.00 2.39 4.76
N ALA A 62 16.12 1.96 4.16
CA ALA A 62 17.24 1.35 4.85
C ALA A 62 17.92 2.34 5.82
N GLN A 63 18.48 1.80 6.90
CA GLN A 63 19.19 2.60 7.89
C GLN A 63 20.64 2.83 7.42
N CYS A 64 21.04 4.10 7.32
CA CYS A 64 22.44 4.44 7.04
C CYS A 64 23.25 4.43 8.33
N ILE A 65 24.35 3.70 8.33
CA ILE A 65 25.35 3.72 9.37
C ILE A 65 26.63 4.33 8.80
N ASP A 66 27.05 5.40 9.44
CA ASP A 66 28.21 6.18 9.06
C ASP A 66 29.49 5.44 9.47
N ARG A 67 30.48 5.43 8.59
CA ARG A 67 31.77 4.75 8.76
C ARG A 67 32.86 5.67 8.21
N ILE A 68 34.07 5.59 8.74
CA ILE A 68 35.15 6.46 8.27
C ILE A 68 35.45 6.16 6.79
N GLY A 69 35.13 7.12 5.91
CA GLY A 69 35.40 7.04 4.48
C GLY A 69 34.43 6.19 3.67
N LEU A 70 33.38 5.65 4.29
CA LEU A 70 32.39 4.81 3.63
C LEU A 70 31.04 4.87 4.36
N PHE A 71 30.01 4.26 3.80
CA PHE A 71 28.74 4.09 4.49
C PHE A 71 28.34 2.63 4.47
N GLU A 72 27.54 2.22 5.44
CA GLU A 72 26.93 0.91 5.51
C GLU A 72 25.42 1.08 5.56
N CYS A 73 24.71 0.50 4.59
CA CYS A 73 23.25 0.47 4.60
C CYS A 73 22.76 -0.85 5.21
N VAL A 74 21.98 -0.76 6.28
CA VAL A 74 21.26 -1.91 6.84
C VAL A 74 19.92 -2.01 6.13
N CYS A 75 19.83 -2.98 5.22
CA CYS A 75 18.64 -3.18 4.40
C CYS A 75 17.47 -3.71 5.22
N ARG A 76 16.27 -3.27 4.86
CA ARG A 76 15.03 -3.90 5.33
C ARG A 76 14.87 -5.28 4.67
N PRO A 77 14.08 -6.19 5.25
CA PRO A 77 13.75 -7.47 4.61
C PRO A 77 13.23 -7.26 3.19
N GLY A 78 13.66 -8.12 2.26
CA GLY A 78 13.33 -8.04 0.83
C GLY A 78 14.20 -7.10 -0.01
N PHE A 79 15.22 -6.46 0.58
CA PHE A 79 16.14 -5.60 -0.17
C PHE A 79 17.61 -6.00 0.01
N THR A 80 18.37 -5.89 -1.07
CA THR A 80 19.82 -6.12 -1.09
C THR A 80 20.59 -5.06 -1.89
N GLY A 81 21.92 -5.22 -1.94
CA GLY A 81 22.86 -4.29 -2.56
C GLY A 81 23.44 -3.28 -1.58
N ILE A 82 24.56 -2.64 -1.96
CA ILE A 82 25.29 -1.73 -1.07
C ILE A 82 24.47 -0.51 -0.60
N ARG A 83 23.47 -0.12 -1.38
CA ARG A 83 22.52 0.95 -1.07
C ARG A 83 21.12 0.44 -0.73
N CYS A 84 20.92 -0.89 -0.64
CA CYS A 84 19.60 -1.51 -0.48
C CYS A 84 18.60 -1.14 -1.60
N HIS A 85 19.10 -0.96 -2.83
CA HIS A 85 18.31 -0.53 -3.98
C HIS A 85 17.72 -1.69 -4.78
N ILE A 86 18.17 -2.92 -4.52
CA ILE A 86 17.70 -4.13 -5.22
C ILE A 86 16.55 -4.69 -4.41
N ASN A 87 15.37 -4.82 -5.02
CA ASN A 87 14.29 -5.66 -4.49
C ASN A 87 14.63 -7.11 -4.79
N ASP A 88 14.65 -7.97 -3.77
CA ASP A 88 14.92 -9.39 -3.93
C ASP A 88 13.75 -10.06 -4.63
N ASP A 89 14.03 -10.94 -5.60
CA ASP A 89 13.00 -11.66 -6.33
C ASP A 89 12.35 -12.73 -5.44
N ASP A 90 11.12 -12.47 -5.00
CA ASP A 90 10.33 -13.38 -4.18
C ASP A 90 9.64 -14.48 -5.00
N CYS A 91 9.77 -14.46 -6.34
CA CYS A 91 9.16 -15.43 -7.23
C CYS A 91 9.99 -16.70 -7.42
N GLN A 92 9.74 -17.69 -6.57
CA GLN A 92 10.29 -19.03 -6.77
C GLN A 92 9.54 -19.80 -7.89
N PRO A 93 10.26 -20.60 -8.70
CA PRO A 93 9.63 -21.45 -9.71
C PRO A 93 8.57 -22.38 -9.09
N GLY A 94 7.36 -22.36 -9.66
CA GLY A 94 6.26 -23.22 -9.23
C GLY A 94 5.40 -22.69 -8.07
N LEU A 95 5.65 -21.46 -7.58
CA LEU A 95 4.74 -20.82 -6.61
C LEU A 95 3.34 -20.60 -7.17
N CYS A 96 3.25 -20.09 -8.39
CA CYS A 96 1.98 -19.89 -9.08
C CYS A 96 1.66 -21.11 -9.94
N LEU A 97 0.65 -21.87 -9.53
CA LEU A 97 0.21 -23.09 -10.20
C LEU A 97 -0.63 -22.77 -11.44
N ASN A 98 -0.92 -23.81 -12.23
CA ASN A 98 -1.86 -23.76 -13.35
C ASN A 98 -1.59 -22.66 -14.39
N GLY A 99 -0.30 -22.34 -14.61
CA GLY A 99 0.12 -21.32 -15.57
C GLY A 99 -0.01 -19.89 -15.05
N GLY A 100 -0.25 -19.70 -13.75
CA GLY A 100 -0.23 -18.39 -13.12
C GLY A 100 1.11 -17.68 -13.26
N THR A 101 1.07 -16.35 -13.39
CA THR A 101 2.28 -15.51 -13.43
C THR A 101 2.61 -15.02 -12.03
N CYS A 102 3.82 -15.26 -11.56
CA CYS A 102 4.28 -14.67 -10.31
C CYS A 102 4.61 -13.19 -10.50
N LEU A 103 4.13 -12.36 -9.59
CA LEU A 103 4.44 -10.95 -9.48
C LEU A 103 5.26 -10.74 -8.22
N ASP A 104 6.48 -10.25 -8.42
CA ASP A 104 7.41 -9.89 -7.36
C ASP A 104 6.87 -8.73 -6.52
N GLY A 105 7.11 -8.78 -5.22
CA GLY A 105 6.70 -7.79 -4.23
C GLY A 105 7.85 -7.47 -3.29
N VAL A 106 7.60 -6.74 -2.20
CA VAL A 106 8.64 -6.48 -1.20
C VAL A 106 8.54 -7.54 -0.12
N ASN A 107 9.50 -8.46 -0.07
CA ASN A 107 9.53 -9.59 0.87
C ASN A 107 8.20 -10.39 0.84
N SER A 108 7.58 -10.48 -0.34
CA SER A 108 6.28 -11.08 -0.61
C SER A 108 6.08 -11.25 -2.12
N TYR A 109 5.16 -12.12 -2.53
CA TYR A 109 4.78 -12.30 -3.92
C TYR A 109 3.25 -12.32 -4.07
N LYS A 110 2.75 -12.06 -5.28
CA LYS A 110 1.33 -12.26 -5.64
C LYS A 110 1.24 -13.07 -6.93
N CYS A 111 0.36 -14.07 -6.99
CA CYS A 111 0.10 -14.77 -8.24
C CYS A 111 -1.04 -14.11 -9.01
N ARG A 112 -0.78 -13.80 -10.28
CA ARG A 112 -1.85 -13.48 -11.25
C ARG A 112 -2.28 -14.77 -11.92
N CYS A 113 -3.48 -15.24 -11.59
CA CYS A 113 -4.01 -16.48 -12.13
C CYS A 113 -4.49 -16.35 -13.56
N THR A 114 -4.35 -17.44 -14.30
CA THR A 114 -4.97 -17.64 -15.60
C THR A 114 -6.48 -17.83 -15.43
N SER A 115 -7.23 -17.56 -16.51
CA SER A 115 -8.68 -17.76 -16.50
C SER A 115 -9.02 -19.21 -16.11
N GLY A 116 -9.99 -19.35 -15.19
CA GLY A 116 -10.40 -20.66 -14.68
C GLY A 116 -9.66 -21.11 -13.41
N PHE A 117 -8.77 -20.28 -12.84
CA PHE A 117 -8.06 -20.61 -11.60
C PHE A 117 -8.08 -19.46 -10.58
N THR A 118 -8.08 -19.80 -9.30
CA THR A 118 -8.10 -18.85 -8.18
C THR A 118 -7.28 -19.35 -6.99
N GLY A 119 -7.18 -18.54 -5.94
CA GLY A 119 -6.37 -18.77 -4.75
C GLY A 119 -5.01 -18.08 -4.81
N SER A 120 -4.36 -17.94 -3.65
CA SER A 120 -3.07 -17.25 -3.50
C SER A 120 -1.98 -17.76 -4.44
N ASN A 121 -2.01 -19.06 -4.75
CA ASN A 121 -1.06 -19.74 -5.62
C ASN A 121 -1.75 -20.30 -6.89
N CYS A 122 -2.95 -19.83 -7.22
CA CYS A 122 -3.75 -20.32 -8.35
C CYS A 122 -4.07 -21.81 -8.31
N GLN A 123 -4.13 -22.39 -7.11
CA GLN A 123 -4.29 -23.83 -6.90
C GLN A 123 -5.72 -24.35 -7.10
N ASN A 124 -6.71 -23.46 -7.03
CA ASN A 124 -8.12 -23.85 -7.10
C ASN A 124 -8.62 -23.67 -8.54
N SER A 125 -9.24 -24.69 -9.11
CA SER A 125 -9.99 -24.56 -10.35
C SER A 125 -11.34 -23.90 -10.09
N ILE A 126 -11.72 -22.98 -10.97
CA ILE A 126 -13.07 -22.43 -11.05
C ILE A 126 -13.89 -23.42 -11.88
N ASP A 127 -15.04 -23.85 -11.36
CA ASP A 127 -15.98 -24.69 -12.12
C ASP A 127 -16.69 -23.85 -13.19
N VAL A 128 -16.03 -23.75 -14.35
CA VAL A 128 -16.55 -23.06 -15.53
C VAL A 128 -17.66 -23.87 -16.23
N GLU A 129 -17.87 -25.15 -15.91
CA GLU A 129 -18.93 -25.97 -16.53
C GLU A 129 -20.30 -25.69 -15.92
N HIS A 130 -20.37 -25.25 -14.66
CA HIS A 130 -21.59 -24.67 -14.07
C HIS A 130 -21.86 -23.22 -14.50
N PHE A 131 -20.91 -22.58 -15.19
CA PHE A 131 -21.01 -21.21 -15.70
C PHE A 131 -21.56 -21.18 -17.13
N ASN A 132 -22.63 -21.93 -17.38
CA ASN A 132 -23.21 -22.03 -18.71
C ASN A 132 -24.17 -20.85 -19.00
N ARG A 133 -23.63 -19.66 -19.29
CA ARG A 133 -24.35 -18.67 -20.11
C ARG A 133 -24.15 -19.05 -21.56
N THR A 134 -25.08 -19.83 -22.09
CA THR A 134 -25.05 -20.34 -23.46
C THR A 134 -24.92 -19.18 -24.47
N ASP A 135 -23.76 -19.20 -25.16
CA ASP A 135 -23.41 -18.59 -26.45
C ASP A 135 -23.18 -17.08 -26.60
N ILE A 136 -23.07 -16.28 -25.53
CA ILE A 136 -22.55 -14.90 -25.64
C ILE A 136 -21.77 -14.50 -24.38
N THR A 137 -20.52 -14.09 -24.53
CA THR A 137 -19.71 -13.54 -23.42
C THR A 137 -20.25 -12.16 -23.00
N GLU A 138 -20.07 -11.78 -21.73
CA GLU A 138 -20.50 -10.45 -21.26
C GLU A 138 -19.84 -9.31 -22.05
N ALA A 139 -18.61 -9.52 -22.52
CA ALA A 139 -17.89 -8.57 -23.38
C ALA A 139 -18.62 -8.37 -24.73
N GLU A 140 -19.08 -9.44 -25.36
CA GLU A 140 -19.84 -9.38 -26.60
C GLU A 140 -21.23 -8.76 -26.40
N LEU A 141 -21.88 -9.00 -25.25
CA LEU A 141 -23.15 -8.34 -24.91
C LEU A 141 -22.98 -6.82 -24.84
N CYS A 142 -21.94 -6.33 -24.18
CA CYS A 142 -21.70 -4.89 -24.11
C CYS A 142 -21.36 -4.26 -25.46
N LEU A 143 -20.58 -4.95 -26.30
CA LEU A 143 -20.33 -4.51 -27.66
C LEU A 143 -21.62 -4.44 -28.49
N ARG A 144 -22.48 -5.47 -28.40
CA ARG A 144 -23.78 -5.53 -29.10
C ARG A 144 -24.70 -4.39 -28.70
N HIS A 145 -24.70 -4.01 -27.43
CA HIS A 145 -25.56 -2.95 -26.89
C HIS A 145 -24.99 -1.54 -27.01
N LYS A 146 -23.87 -1.36 -27.74
CA LYS A 146 -23.20 -0.07 -27.94
C LYS A 146 -22.87 0.60 -26.61
N TRP A 147 -22.29 -0.16 -25.68
CA TRP A 147 -22.00 0.29 -24.32
C TRP A 147 -21.24 1.63 -24.27
N THR A 148 -20.38 1.91 -25.25
CA THR A 148 -19.64 3.19 -25.37
C THR A 148 -20.51 4.43 -25.49
N LYS A 149 -21.81 4.29 -25.78
CA LYS A 149 -22.78 5.39 -25.81
C LYS A 149 -23.66 5.48 -24.56
N LYS A 150 -23.60 4.46 -23.70
CA LYS A 150 -24.46 4.26 -22.54
C LYS A 150 -23.68 4.43 -21.24
N SER A 151 -22.46 3.92 -21.21
CA SER A 151 -21.56 3.97 -20.07
C SER A 151 -21.27 5.39 -19.60
N GLY A 152 -21.45 5.62 -18.30
CA GLY A 152 -21.13 6.88 -17.62
C GLY A 152 -22.02 8.05 -18.02
N ASN A 153 -23.26 7.78 -18.46
CA ASN A 153 -24.25 8.80 -18.80
C ASN A 153 -25.14 9.20 -17.61
N GLY A 154 -24.95 8.58 -16.43
CA GLY A 154 -25.74 8.81 -15.22
C GLY A 154 -27.09 8.07 -15.18
N ILE A 155 -27.31 7.11 -16.07
CA ILE A 155 -28.52 6.28 -16.17
C ILE A 155 -28.09 4.81 -16.11
N CYS A 156 -28.69 4.04 -15.21
CA CYS A 156 -28.40 2.60 -15.12
C CYS A 156 -28.99 1.84 -16.32
N ASP A 157 -28.17 1.55 -17.35
CA ASP A 157 -28.51 0.62 -18.42
C ASP A 157 -28.22 -0.83 -18.00
N SER A 158 -29.27 -1.57 -17.62
CA SER A 158 -29.15 -2.96 -17.14
C SER A 158 -28.46 -3.92 -18.14
N VAL A 159 -28.53 -3.62 -19.44
CA VAL A 159 -27.87 -4.39 -20.51
C VAL A 159 -26.34 -4.20 -20.53
N CYS A 160 -25.82 -3.21 -19.81
CA CYS A 160 -24.41 -2.89 -19.63
C CYS A 160 -23.94 -3.15 -18.18
N ASN A 161 -24.82 -3.65 -17.30
CA ASN A 161 -24.54 -3.86 -15.89
C ASN A 161 -23.75 -5.16 -15.64
N TYR A 162 -22.56 -5.23 -16.23
CA TYR A 162 -21.63 -6.34 -16.10
C TYR A 162 -20.26 -5.83 -15.67
N TYR A 163 -19.50 -6.65 -14.94
CA TYR A 163 -18.16 -6.29 -14.48
C TYR A 163 -17.25 -5.82 -15.63
N ILE A 164 -17.26 -6.55 -16.75
CA ILE A 164 -16.40 -6.26 -17.91
C ILE A 164 -16.71 -4.92 -18.58
N CYS A 165 -17.87 -4.33 -18.28
CA CYS A 165 -18.34 -3.05 -18.81
C CYS A 165 -18.35 -1.97 -17.72
N GLY A 166 -17.68 -2.27 -16.59
CA GLY A 166 -17.57 -1.40 -15.44
C GLY A 166 -18.91 -1.09 -14.81
N TYR A 167 -19.89 -2.00 -14.86
CA TYR A 167 -21.24 -1.76 -14.37
C TYR A 167 -21.86 -0.51 -15.00
N ASP A 168 -21.85 -0.47 -16.32
CA ASP A 168 -22.28 0.67 -17.13
C ASP A 168 -21.43 1.94 -16.87
N GLY A 169 -20.11 1.77 -16.77
CA GLY A 169 -19.18 2.87 -16.45
C GLY A 169 -19.37 3.48 -15.06
N GLY A 170 -19.89 2.71 -14.12
CA GLY A 170 -20.18 3.16 -12.76
C GLY A 170 -21.63 3.54 -12.52
N ASP A 171 -22.43 3.75 -13.57
CA ASP A 171 -23.82 4.21 -13.41
C ASP A 171 -24.67 3.22 -12.60
N SER A 172 -24.42 1.92 -12.77
CA SER A 172 -25.12 0.85 -12.04
C SER A 172 -24.44 0.42 -10.73
N SER A 173 -23.36 1.09 -10.33
CA SER A 173 -22.52 0.73 -9.17
C SER A 173 -22.05 1.95 -8.36
N ALA A 174 -22.86 3.02 -8.36
CA ALA A 174 -22.59 4.26 -7.62
C ALA A 174 -21.22 4.90 -7.95
N GLY A 175 -20.81 4.81 -9.22
CA GLY A 175 -19.58 5.38 -9.74
C GLY A 175 -18.32 4.55 -9.46
N THR A 176 -18.46 3.30 -9.03
CA THR A 176 -17.33 2.45 -8.60
C THR A 176 -17.15 1.20 -9.45
N ASN A 177 -15.98 0.57 -9.40
CA ASN A 177 -15.77 -0.80 -9.85
C ASN A 177 -15.49 -1.69 -8.61
N PRO A 178 -16.52 -2.29 -8.00
CA PRO A 178 -16.41 -2.85 -6.64
C PRO A 178 -15.37 -3.96 -6.49
N PHE A 179 -15.11 -4.73 -7.55
CA PHE A 179 -14.23 -5.91 -7.51
C PHE A 179 -12.88 -5.69 -8.18
N GLU A 180 -12.52 -4.46 -8.55
CA GLU A 180 -11.26 -4.14 -9.24
C GLU A 180 -10.02 -4.68 -8.51
N LYS A 181 -10.05 -4.72 -7.17
CA LYS A 181 -8.94 -5.22 -6.34
C LYS A 181 -8.89 -6.75 -6.22
N CYS A 182 -10.00 -7.44 -6.51
CA CYS A 182 -10.10 -8.89 -6.36
C CYS A 182 -9.31 -9.63 -7.45
N GLN A 183 -8.65 -10.75 -7.10
CA GLN A 183 -7.80 -11.51 -8.01
C GLN A 183 -8.55 -12.13 -9.21
N SER A 184 -9.85 -12.40 -9.08
CA SER A 184 -10.73 -12.88 -10.17
C SER A 184 -12.01 -12.05 -10.23
N SER A 185 -11.87 -10.74 -10.43
CA SER A 185 -12.97 -9.76 -10.31
C SER A 185 -14.25 -10.12 -11.07
N SER A 186 -14.14 -10.55 -12.34
CA SER A 186 -15.30 -10.92 -13.15
C SER A 186 -16.05 -12.12 -12.56
N TYR A 187 -15.33 -13.15 -12.09
CA TYR A 187 -15.95 -14.31 -11.47
C TYR A 187 -16.51 -13.97 -10.09
N CYS A 188 -15.76 -13.22 -9.27
CA CYS A 188 -16.19 -12.72 -7.98
C CYS A 188 -17.52 -11.97 -8.09
N ALA A 189 -17.70 -11.12 -9.10
CA ALA A 189 -18.95 -10.40 -9.34
C ALA A 189 -20.18 -11.32 -9.57
N HIS A 190 -19.98 -12.57 -9.99
CA HIS A 190 -21.06 -13.51 -10.26
C HIS A 190 -21.40 -14.39 -9.05
N VAL A 191 -20.42 -14.71 -8.22
CA VAL A 191 -20.62 -15.48 -6.99
C VAL A 191 -20.93 -14.59 -5.79
N PHE A 192 -20.67 -13.28 -5.90
CA PHE A 192 -20.96 -12.32 -4.84
C PHE A 192 -22.43 -12.36 -4.45
N ARG A 193 -22.70 -12.76 -3.20
CA ARG A 193 -24.03 -12.82 -2.63
C ARG A 193 -24.97 -13.77 -3.39
N ASP A 194 -24.44 -14.87 -3.92
CA ASP A 194 -25.22 -15.90 -4.60
C ASP A 194 -25.84 -16.92 -3.62
N GLY A 195 -25.50 -16.81 -2.33
CA GLY A 195 -25.97 -17.65 -1.24
C GLY A 195 -25.16 -18.94 -1.07
N LYS A 196 -24.07 -19.12 -1.81
CA LYS A 196 -23.09 -20.19 -1.65
C LYS A 196 -21.82 -19.61 -1.06
N CYS A 197 -21.11 -20.47 -0.35
CA CYS A 197 -19.86 -20.07 0.28
C CYS A 197 -18.70 -20.31 -0.68
N ASP A 198 -18.06 -19.26 -1.16
CA ASP A 198 -16.89 -19.30 -2.02
C ASP A 198 -15.62 -18.85 -1.25
N PRO A 199 -14.88 -19.79 -0.61
CA PRO A 199 -13.77 -19.44 0.29
C PRO A 199 -12.64 -18.66 -0.40
N ALA A 200 -12.51 -18.76 -1.72
CA ALA A 200 -11.52 -18.00 -2.48
C ALA A 200 -11.81 -16.49 -2.53
N PHE A 201 -13.07 -16.08 -2.33
CA PHE A 201 -13.54 -14.70 -2.43
C PHE A 201 -13.96 -14.10 -1.08
N ASN A 202 -13.89 -14.87 0.00
CA ASN A 202 -14.14 -14.39 1.36
C ASN A 202 -12.94 -13.62 1.94
N ASN A 203 -12.63 -12.46 1.36
CA ASN A 203 -11.58 -11.55 1.81
C ASN A 203 -11.94 -10.09 1.46
N GLU A 204 -11.21 -9.12 2.02
CA GLU A 204 -11.49 -7.69 1.85
C GLU A 204 -11.45 -7.22 0.38
N GLU A 205 -10.47 -7.69 -0.41
CA GLU A 205 -10.33 -7.31 -1.83
C GLU A 205 -11.53 -7.77 -2.68
N CYS A 206 -12.22 -8.82 -2.23
CA CYS A 206 -13.35 -9.46 -2.89
C CYS A 206 -14.68 -9.25 -2.12
N LEU A 207 -14.73 -8.26 -1.23
CA LEU A 207 -15.92 -7.84 -0.48
C LEU A 207 -16.57 -8.97 0.34
N PHE A 208 -15.74 -9.84 0.92
CA PHE A 208 -16.13 -10.95 1.80
C PHE A 208 -17.21 -11.86 1.20
N ASP A 209 -17.17 -12.08 -0.11
CA ASP A 209 -18.12 -12.93 -0.81
C ASP A 209 -19.59 -12.54 -0.56
N GLY A 210 -19.85 -11.24 -0.44
CA GLY A 210 -21.19 -10.73 -0.13
C GLY A 210 -21.74 -11.18 1.23
N PHE A 211 -20.86 -11.63 2.13
CA PHE A 211 -21.18 -12.23 3.41
C PHE A 211 -21.98 -13.54 3.31
N ASP A 212 -21.85 -14.32 2.24
CA ASP A 212 -22.54 -15.62 2.11
C ASP A 212 -22.10 -16.67 3.16
N TYR A 213 -20.92 -16.48 3.76
CA TYR A 213 -20.47 -17.25 4.93
C TYR A 213 -21.22 -16.87 6.21
N ASP A 214 -21.69 -15.64 6.29
CA ASP A 214 -22.32 -15.11 7.48
C ASP A 214 -23.80 -15.44 7.50
N LYS A 215 -24.12 -16.52 8.21
CA LYS A 215 -25.52 -16.91 8.47
C LYS A 215 -26.22 -15.97 9.45
N SER A 216 -25.51 -14.98 10.00
CA SER A 216 -26.03 -13.95 10.89
C SER A 216 -26.59 -12.72 10.14
N GLU A 217 -26.99 -12.87 8.87
CA GLU A 217 -28.09 -12.08 8.28
C GLU A 217 -29.42 -12.30 9.06
N GLU A 218 -29.40 -12.27 10.39
CA GLU A 218 -30.53 -12.04 11.24
C GLU A 218 -31.02 -10.62 10.95
N ARG A 219 -31.89 -10.50 9.94
CA ARG A 219 -32.68 -9.29 9.72
C ARG A 219 -33.20 -8.80 11.07
N CYS A 220 -33.11 -7.50 11.32
CA CYS A 220 -33.59 -6.92 12.58
C CYS A 220 -35.05 -7.33 12.84
N SER A 221 -35.25 -8.23 13.81
CA SER A 221 -36.59 -8.75 14.17
C SER A 221 -37.51 -7.64 14.66
N MET A 222 -36.95 -6.59 15.26
CA MET A 222 -37.66 -5.44 15.83
C MET A 222 -37.46 -4.17 15.00
N LYS A 223 -37.49 -4.26 13.66
CA LYS A 223 -37.10 -3.18 12.75
C LYS A 223 -37.69 -1.80 13.07
N GLU A 224 -39.00 -1.69 13.30
CA GLU A 224 -39.64 -0.39 13.59
C GLU A 224 -39.23 0.19 14.94
N PHE A 225 -39.07 -0.66 15.95
CA PHE A 225 -38.61 -0.25 17.27
C PHE A 225 -37.14 0.14 17.22
N GLY A 226 -36.30 -0.66 16.56
CA GLY A 226 -34.87 -0.39 16.39
C GLY A 226 -34.61 0.93 15.70
N VAL A 227 -35.27 1.21 14.56
CA VAL A 227 -35.09 2.49 13.85
C VAL A 227 -35.46 3.70 14.71
N LYS A 228 -36.48 3.59 15.57
CA LYS A 228 -36.92 4.70 16.44
C LYS A 228 -35.98 4.92 17.63
N ASN A 229 -35.27 3.89 18.07
CA ASN A 229 -34.43 3.94 19.25
C ASN A 229 -32.92 3.87 18.96
N TYR A 230 -32.53 3.71 17.70
CA TYR A 230 -31.14 3.66 17.26
C TYR A 230 -30.35 4.90 17.71
N ASN A 231 -29.24 4.70 18.43
CA ASN A 231 -28.34 5.77 18.91
C ASN A 231 -29.10 6.89 19.66
N ASN A 232 -30.09 6.52 20.49
CA ASN A 232 -30.86 7.44 21.33
C ASN A 232 -30.22 7.68 22.71
N GLY A 233 -29.10 7.01 23.03
CA GLY A 233 -28.39 7.08 24.30
C GLY A 233 -28.89 6.12 25.38
N ARG A 234 -29.76 5.16 25.05
CA ARG A 234 -30.28 4.13 25.95
C ARG A 234 -30.07 2.77 25.32
N CYS A 235 -29.43 1.86 26.04
CA CYS A 235 -29.24 0.50 25.57
C CYS A 235 -30.57 -0.27 25.50
N ASP A 236 -30.99 -0.59 24.29
CA ASP A 236 -32.08 -1.51 23.98
C ASP A 236 -31.50 -2.87 23.57
N GLU A 237 -31.30 -3.77 24.54
CA GLU A 237 -30.61 -5.06 24.33
C GLU A 237 -31.21 -5.91 23.19
N GLN A 238 -32.52 -5.81 22.97
CA GLN A 238 -33.22 -6.50 21.88
C GLN A 238 -32.86 -6.00 20.46
N CYS A 239 -32.26 -4.81 20.37
CA CYS A 239 -31.75 -4.20 19.14
C CYS A 239 -30.21 -4.20 19.08
N ASN A 240 -29.54 -4.69 20.12
CA ASN A 240 -28.09 -4.82 20.18
C ASN A 240 -27.61 -6.10 19.46
N VAL A 241 -27.96 -6.22 18.17
CA VAL A 241 -27.58 -7.32 17.28
C VAL A 241 -27.12 -6.76 15.93
N VAL A 242 -26.33 -7.55 15.19
CA VAL A 242 -25.72 -7.11 13.92
C VAL A 242 -26.73 -6.58 12.90
N GLY A 243 -27.84 -7.28 12.68
CA GLY A 243 -28.83 -6.86 11.68
C GLY A 243 -29.68 -5.64 12.08
N CYS A 244 -29.63 -5.23 13.35
CA CYS A 244 -30.20 -3.96 13.83
C CYS A 244 -29.14 -2.84 13.93
N GLY A 245 -27.88 -3.11 13.57
CA GLY A 245 -26.79 -2.13 13.65
C GLY A 245 -26.32 -1.87 15.09
N TRP A 246 -26.38 -2.88 15.98
CA TRP A 246 -25.90 -2.80 17.36
C TRP A 246 -26.49 -1.63 18.17
N ASP A 247 -27.77 -1.31 17.92
CA ASP A 247 -28.48 -0.21 18.57
C ASP A 247 -27.76 1.15 18.47
N GLY A 248 -26.93 1.34 17.44
CA GLY A 248 -26.15 2.57 17.27
C GLY A 248 -25.11 2.80 18.37
N ASP A 249 -24.57 1.72 18.94
CA ASP A 249 -23.56 1.71 20.01
C ASP A 249 -24.06 2.17 21.40
N ASP A 250 -25.36 2.26 21.62
CA ASP A 250 -25.93 2.67 22.93
C ASP A 250 -25.63 1.70 24.07
N CYS A 251 -25.44 0.42 23.74
CA CYS A 251 -25.06 -0.62 24.69
C CYS A 251 -23.55 -0.69 24.99
N VAL A 252 -22.72 0.10 24.30
CA VAL A 252 -21.27 0.05 24.43
C VAL A 252 -20.81 1.02 25.54
N VAL A 253 -20.48 0.45 26.71
CA VAL A 253 -20.07 1.22 27.91
C VAL A 253 -18.79 2.04 27.70
N LYS A 254 -17.89 1.59 26.81
CA LYS A 254 -16.67 2.30 26.44
C LYS A 254 -16.49 2.24 24.93
N LYS A 255 -16.84 3.33 24.25
CA LYS A 255 -16.63 3.46 22.79
C LYS A 255 -15.14 3.29 22.50
N ASN A 256 -14.80 2.23 21.77
CA ASN A 256 -13.46 2.05 21.26
C ASN A 256 -13.38 2.79 19.93
N ASN A 257 -12.55 3.83 19.84
CA ASN A 257 -12.41 4.63 18.62
C ASN A 257 -11.51 3.92 17.59
N ASN A 258 -11.83 2.66 17.29
CA ASN A 258 -11.21 1.89 16.22
C ASN A 258 -11.82 2.32 14.87
N LEU A 259 -11.67 3.59 14.54
CA LEU A 259 -12.08 4.09 13.23
C LEU A 259 -11.19 3.47 12.16
N LEU A 260 -11.81 2.98 11.10
CA LEU A 260 -11.08 2.56 9.91
C LEU A 260 -10.43 3.77 9.23
N SER A 261 -9.33 3.53 8.54
CA SER A 261 -8.66 4.57 7.76
C SER A 261 -9.51 4.96 6.55
N GLY A 262 -9.63 6.27 6.32
CA GLY A 262 -10.34 6.83 5.16
C GLY A 262 -11.68 7.46 5.53
N GLU A 263 -12.40 7.93 4.51
CA GLU A 263 -13.69 8.57 4.64
C GLU A 263 -14.67 7.94 3.63
N VAL A 264 -15.93 7.77 4.02
CA VAL A 264 -17.00 7.33 3.13
C VAL A 264 -17.77 8.56 2.66
N ILE A 265 -17.68 8.88 1.38
CA ILE A 265 -18.39 10.01 0.77
C ILE A 265 -19.58 9.47 -0.03
N MET A 266 -20.79 9.93 0.31
CA MET A 266 -22.02 9.57 -0.39
C MET A 266 -22.70 10.82 -0.94
N ILE A 267 -23.18 10.75 -2.18
CA ILE A 267 -23.99 11.79 -2.81
C ILE A 267 -25.44 11.32 -2.78
N LEU A 268 -26.28 12.04 -2.03
CA LEU A 268 -27.71 11.75 -1.91
C LEU A 268 -28.51 12.82 -2.65
N LEU A 269 -29.51 12.41 -3.43
CA LEU A 269 -30.42 13.30 -4.15
C LEU A 269 -31.56 13.80 -3.22
N ILE A 270 -31.16 14.41 -2.11
CA ILE A 270 -32.02 14.96 -1.07
C ILE A 270 -31.47 16.32 -0.65
N SER A 271 -32.33 17.26 -0.25
CA SER A 271 -31.84 18.54 0.24
C SER A 271 -31.14 18.38 1.59
N PRO A 272 -30.10 19.17 1.92
CA PRO A 272 -29.46 19.10 3.23
C PRO A 272 -30.42 19.31 4.41
N ALA A 273 -31.49 20.09 4.21
CA ALA A 273 -32.49 20.35 5.24
C ALA A 273 -33.44 19.18 5.49
N GLU A 274 -33.59 18.27 4.53
CA GLU A 274 -34.42 17.06 4.66
C GLU A 274 -33.59 15.86 5.14
N PHE A 275 -32.27 15.89 4.91
CA PHE A 275 -31.35 14.86 5.38
C PHE A 275 -31.07 14.93 6.90
N LEU A 276 -30.98 16.14 7.46
CA LEU A 276 -30.70 16.40 8.88
C LEU A 276 -31.97 16.30 9.73
#